data_AF-A0A9K3LSQ0-F1
#
_entry.id   AF-A0A9K3LSQ0-F1
#
_cell.length_a   1.000
_cell.length_b   1.000
_cell.length_c   1.000
_cell.angle_alpha   90.00
_cell.angle_beta   90.00
_cell.angle_gamma   90.00
#
_symmetry.space_group_name_H-M   'P 1'
#
loop_
_entity.id
_entity.type
_entity.pdbx_description
1 polymer ?
#
loop_
_entity_poly.entity_id
_entity_poly.type
_entity_poly.pdbx_seq_one_letter_code
_entity_poly.pdbx_strand_id
1 'polypeptide(L)'
;MTSEPPKTEAPVEDIEIGKQDADNDIPYTNADVGLLAEEVQQQREIHGWNEIPAPEAPLYLLFVHQFTGFLAILIEVAAIISLAVQDWTDFGIIVGILLVNGCLGFREEFHAKKSLDELSTSLESEIAVRRAGETKAVPTKELVPGDICLLVGGTVVPADIEYVKGDTMSVDTAALTGEPVPRKYPSSEYGDVILSGSTIIAGECYGIVVKTGINTEIGKAQADVLSDKAVRVVSVFQEKIIDWFKHLSSAELLW
;
A
#
# COMPACT_ATOMS: atom_id res chain seq x y z
N MET A 1 5.85 68.34 3.91
CA MET A 1 6.75 67.18 3.72
C MET A 1 7.54 66.99 5.00
N THR A 2 6.98 66.23 5.93
CA THR A 2 7.65 65.80 7.16
C THR A 2 7.08 64.41 7.46
N SER A 3 7.87 63.40 7.13
CA SER A 3 7.55 61.98 7.24
C SER A 3 7.67 61.52 8.70
N GLU A 4 6.58 61.01 9.26
CA GLU A 4 6.60 60.23 10.50
C GLU A 4 7.32 58.89 10.25
N PRO A 5 8.12 58.39 11.22
CA PRO A 5 8.74 57.07 11.12
C PRO A 5 7.70 55.95 11.39
N PRO A 6 7.84 54.76 10.76
CA PRO A 6 6.88 53.68 10.88
C PRO A 6 6.94 53.02 12.27
N LYS A 7 5.76 52.62 12.74
CA LYS A 7 5.49 52.03 14.06
C LYS A 7 6.20 50.68 14.24
N THR A 8 6.77 50.55 15.44
CA THR A 8 7.24 49.36 16.15
C THR A 8 6.51 48.07 15.80
N GLU A 9 7.30 47.04 15.47
CA GLU A 9 6.89 45.65 15.30
C GLU A 9 6.12 45.15 16.53
N ALA A 10 4.94 44.58 16.29
CA ALA A 10 4.14 43.92 17.31
C ALA A 10 4.79 42.57 17.70
N PRO A 11 4.58 42.08 18.94
CA PRO A 11 5.19 40.84 19.40
C PRO A 11 4.63 39.64 18.62
N VAL A 12 5.51 38.69 18.29
CA VAL A 12 5.17 37.40 17.68
C VAL A 12 4.31 36.62 18.68
N GLU A 13 3.05 36.38 18.34
CA GLU A 13 2.13 35.50 19.08
C GLU A 13 2.56 34.04 18.86
N ASP A 14 2.89 33.35 19.94
CA ASP A 14 3.11 31.91 19.97
C ASP A 14 1.81 31.21 19.53
N ILE A 15 1.82 30.54 18.39
CA ILE A 15 0.67 29.77 17.91
C ILE A 15 0.61 28.48 18.74
N GLU A 16 -0.32 28.44 19.70
CA GLU A 16 -0.73 27.21 20.39
C GLU A 16 -1.43 26.27 19.39
N ILE A 17 -0.67 25.33 18.82
CA ILE A 17 -1.22 24.27 17.96
C ILE A 17 -1.52 23.06 18.83
N GLY A 18 -2.80 22.79 19.09
CA GLY A 18 -3.28 21.54 19.66
C GLY A 18 -4.57 21.68 20.44
N LYS A 19 -5.71 21.44 19.79
CA LYS A 19 -6.85 20.90 20.52
C LYS A 19 -6.52 19.44 20.81
N GLN A 20 -6.47 19.10 22.09
CA GLN A 20 -6.49 17.71 22.56
C GLN A 20 -7.81 17.06 22.14
N ASP A 21 -7.84 16.54 20.93
CA ASP A 21 -8.82 15.51 20.55
C ASP A 21 -8.25 14.18 21.05
N ALA A 22 -8.95 13.58 22.00
CA ALA A 22 -8.50 12.50 22.89
C ALA A 22 -8.24 11.13 22.22
N ASP A 23 -7.92 11.10 20.93
CA ASP A 23 -7.74 9.88 20.12
C ASP A 23 -6.44 9.86 19.29
N ASN A 24 -5.63 10.93 19.35
CA ASN A 24 -4.39 11.05 18.58
C ASN A 24 -3.17 11.27 19.51
N ASP A 25 -2.43 10.20 19.81
CA ASP A 25 -1.10 10.20 20.48
C ASP A 25 0.00 10.77 19.55
N ILE A 26 -0.29 11.85 18.81
CA ILE A 26 0.69 12.45 17.90
C ILE A 26 1.53 13.43 18.71
N PRO A 27 2.87 13.31 18.70
CA PRO A 27 3.72 14.24 19.42
C PRO A 27 3.55 15.65 18.88
N TYR A 28 3.38 16.61 19.80
CA TYR A 28 3.43 18.04 19.46
C TYR A 28 4.79 18.34 18.83
N THR A 29 4.79 18.54 17.52
CA THR A 29 6.02 18.83 16.78
C THR A 29 6.04 20.31 16.42
N ASN A 30 7.12 21.00 16.78
CA ASN A 30 7.28 22.41 16.46
C ASN A 30 7.41 22.59 14.93
N ALA A 31 6.52 23.40 14.35
CA ALA A 31 6.43 23.66 12.92
C ALA A 31 7.74 24.15 12.26
N ASP A 32 8.65 24.76 13.03
CA ASP A 32 9.87 25.38 12.55
C ASP A 32 11.13 24.54 12.81
N VAL A 33 11.08 23.58 13.72
CA VAL A 33 12.21 22.69 14.01
C VAL A 33 11.97 21.29 13.42
N GLY A 34 10.73 20.81 13.41
CA GLY A 34 10.44 19.42 13.08
C GLY A 34 11.04 18.44 14.08
N LEU A 35 10.96 17.15 13.75
CA LEU A 35 11.42 16.08 14.63
C LEU A 35 12.95 15.99 14.68
N LEU A 36 13.48 15.64 15.86
CA LEU A 36 14.86 15.25 16.06
C LEU A 36 15.07 13.78 15.64
N ALA A 37 16.31 13.40 15.32
CA ALA A 37 16.62 12.04 14.89
C ALA A 37 16.26 10.97 15.93
N GLU A 38 16.38 11.30 17.23
CA GLU A 38 15.99 10.39 18.32
C GLU A 38 14.47 10.19 18.38
N GLU A 39 13.69 11.25 18.16
CA GLU A 39 12.22 11.19 18.14
C GLU A 39 11.74 10.40 16.92
N VAL A 40 12.37 10.60 15.75
CA VAL A 40 12.08 9.81 14.54
C VAL A 40 12.29 8.31 14.80
N GLN A 41 13.39 7.95 15.49
CA GLN A 41 13.67 6.55 15.81
C GLN A 41 12.63 5.97 16.78
N GLN A 42 12.23 6.72 17.81
CA GLN A 42 11.18 6.30 18.74
C GLN A 42 9.84 6.11 18.03
N GLN A 43 9.44 7.05 17.16
CA GLN A 43 8.21 6.93 16.38
C GLN A 43 8.26 5.75 15.41
N ARG A 44 9.42 5.46 14.82
CA ARG A 44 9.62 4.30 13.95
C ARG A 44 9.52 2.97 14.71
N GLU A 45 9.94 2.93 15.97
CA GLU A 45 9.78 1.73 16.81
C GLU A 45 8.32 1.48 17.19
N ILE A 46 7.52 2.53 17.35
CA ILE A 46 6.09 2.45 17.70
C ILE A 46 5.22 2.15 16.48
N HIS A 47 5.39 2.91 15.39
CA HIS A 47 4.50 2.88 14.23
C HIS A 47 5.03 2.02 13.06
N GLY A 48 6.31 1.68 13.07
CA GLY A 48 6.96 0.98 11.96
C GLY A 48 7.22 1.87 10.75
N TRP A 49 7.43 1.22 9.60
CA TRP A 49 7.70 1.88 8.32
C TRP A 49 6.42 2.31 7.63
N ASN A 50 6.48 3.35 6.80
CA ASN A 50 5.36 3.81 5.98
C ASN A 50 5.13 2.87 4.77
N GLU A 51 4.81 1.62 5.05
CA GLU A 51 4.51 0.59 4.07
C GLU A 51 3.33 -0.25 4.52
N ILE A 52 2.60 -0.80 3.56
CA ILE A 52 1.58 -1.80 3.82
C ILE A 52 2.27 -3.16 3.70
N PRO A 53 2.46 -3.91 4.80
CA PRO A 53 3.18 -5.17 4.75
C PRO A 53 2.41 -6.16 3.86
N ALA A 54 2.98 -6.46 2.70
CA ALA A 54 2.51 -7.55 1.88
C ALA A 54 2.84 -8.87 2.61
N PRO A 55 1.89 -9.79 2.83
CA PRO A 55 2.20 -11.07 3.42
C PRO A 55 3.18 -11.80 2.50
N GLU A 56 4.43 -11.97 2.95
CA GLU A 56 5.39 -12.80 2.26
C GLU A 56 4.94 -14.26 2.37
N ALA A 57 4.31 -14.77 1.31
CA ALA A 57 4.06 -16.20 1.21
C ALA A 57 5.42 -16.93 1.27
N PRO A 58 5.61 -17.90 2.18
CA PRO A 58 6.87 -18.60 2.29
C PRO A 58 7.10 -19.45 1.03
N LEU A 59 8.36 -19.60 0.63
CA LEU A 59 8.77 -20.23 -0.64
C LEU A 59 8.19 -21.65 -0.83
N TYR A 60 8.02 -22.42 0.25
CA TYR A 60 7.41 -23.75 0.18
C TYR A 60 5.92 -23.70 -0.15
N LEU A 61 5.21 -22.64 0.28
CA LEU A 61 3.78 -22.48 0.05
C LEU A 61 3.52 -22.07 -1.40
N LEU A 62 4.44 -21.29 -1.98
CA LEU A 62 4.48 -21.02 -3.42
C LEU A 62 4.62 -22.32 -4.22
N PHE A 63 5.54 -23.21 -3.79
CA PHE A 63 5.72 -24.51 -4.43
C PHE A 63 4.49 -25.42 -4.29
N VAL A 64 3.87 -25.46 -3.10
CA VAL A 64 2.64 -26.24 -2.86
C VAL A 64 1.48 -25.71 -3.70
N HIS A 65 1.40 -24.39 -3.92
CA HIS A 65 0.33 -23.80 -4.71
C HIS A 65 0.31 -24.32 -6.16
N GLN A 66 1.47 -24.65 -6.73
CA GLN A 66 1.57 -25.21 -8.07
C GLN A 66 0.84 -26.56 -8.24
N PHE A 67 0.60 -27.30 -7.16
CA PHE A 67 -0.15 -28.58 -7.13
C PHE A 67 -1.66 -28.38 -6.95
N THR A 68 -2.09 -27.20 -6.49
CA THR A 68 -3.51 -26.93 -6.22
C THR A 68 -4.31 -26.51 -7.45
N GLY A 69 -3.64 -26.31 -8.59
CA GLY A 69 -4.30 -25.92 -9.85
C GLY A 69 -5.16 -27.05 -10.41
N PHE A 70 -6.29 -26.70 -11.04
CA PHE A 70 -7.23 -27.68 -11.63
C PHE A 70 -6.52 -28.69 -12.56
N LEU A 71 -5.63 -28.22 -13.45
CA LEU A 71 -4.86 -29.11 -14.34
C LEU A 71 -3.86 -29.99 -13.58
N ALA A 72 -3.24 -29.48 -12.51
CA ALA A 72 -2.33 -30.25 -11.67
C ALA A 72 -3.09 -31.39 -10.96
N ILE A 73 -4.26 -31.09 -10.40
CA ILE A 73 -5.13 -32.09 -9.76
C ILE A 73 -5.51 -33.21 -10.73
N LEU A 74 -5.80 -32.91 -12.01
CA LEU A 74 -6.09 -33.95 -13.00
C LEU A 74 -4.90 -34.90 -13.24
N ILE A 75 -3.68 -34.35 -13.26
CA ILE A 75 -2.45 -35.12 -13.43
C ILE A 75 -2.14 -35.94 -12.16
N GLU A 76 -2.42 -35.40 -10.97
CA GLU A 76 -2.31 -36.12 -9.70
C GLU A 76 -3.26 -37.31 -9.62
N VAL A 77 -4.52 -37.12 -10.05
CA VAL A 77 -5.49 -38.22 -10.13
C VAL A 77 -5.02 -39.30 -11.11
N ALA A 78 -4.47 -38.92 -12.27
CA ALA A 78 -3.90 -39.88 -13.21
C ALA A 78 -2.70 -40.65 -12.61
N ALA A 79 -1.84 -39.98 -11.83
CA ALA A 79 -0.74 -40.62 -11.12
C ALA A 79 -1.24 -41.66 -10.10
N ILE A 80 -2.28 -41.32 -9.33
CA ILE A 80 -2.89 -42.22 -8.33
C ILE A 80 -3.51 -43.45 -9.03
N ILE A 81 -4.21 -43.26 -10.15
CA ILE A 81 -4.79 -44.37 -10.93
C ILE A 81 -3.70 -45.30 -11.45
N SER A 82 -2.63 -44.74 -12.04
CA SER A 82 -1.49 -45.52 -12.55
C SER A 82 -0.81 -46.33 -11.44
N LEU A 83 -0.64 -45.74 -10.25
CA LEU A 83 -0.12 -46.44 -9.07
C LEU A 83 -1.04 -47.58 -8.62
N ALA A 84 -2.36 -47.38 -8.65
CA ALA A 84 -3.34 -48.41 -8.27
C ALA A 84 -3.33 -49.61 -9.23
N VAL A 85 -3.07 -49.37 -10.51
CA VAL A 85 -2.90 -50.40 -11.55
C VAL A 85 -1.52 -51.07 -11.46
N GLN A 86 -0.62 -50.58 -10.60
CA GLN A 86 0.77 -51.02 -10.45
C GLN A 86 1.60 -50.86 -11.74
N ASP A 87 1.24 -49.90 -12.58
CA ASP A 87 2.05 -49.53 -13.74
C ASP A 87 3.14 -48.54 -13.32
N TRP A 88 4.28 -49.10 -12.94
CA TRP A 88 5.44 -48.31 -12.50
C TRP A 88 6.05 -47.45 -13.61
N THR A 89 5.83 -47.81 -14.88
CA THR A 89 6.40 -47.07 -16.02
C THR A 89 5.63 -45.78 -16.22
N ASP A 90 4.31 -45.88 -16.34
CA ASP A 90 3.43 -44.72 -16.52
C ASP A 90 3.44 -43.82 -15.29
N PHE A 91 3.43 -44.40 -14.08
CA PHE A 91 3.55 -43.64 -12.84
C PHE A 91 4.84 -42.80 -12.82
N GLY A 92 5.98 -43.38 -13.20
CA GLY A 92 7.26 -42.69 -13.26
C GLY A 92 7.25 -41.51 -14.25
N ILE A 93 6.63 -41.69 -15.43
CA ILE A 93 6.50 -40.64 -16.44
C ILE A 93 5.63 -39.49 -15.91
N ILE A 94 4.47 -39.80 -15.33
CA ILE A 94 3.52 -38.79 -14.82
C ILE A 94 4.16 -37.98 -13.68
N VAL A 95 4.82 -38.65 -12.72
CA VAL A 95 5.52 -37.98 -11.62
C VAL A 95 6.67 -37.10 -12.15
N GLY A 96 7.40 -37.57 -13.18
CA GLY A 96 8.42 -36.78 -13.84
C GLY A 96 7.87 -35.48 -14.45
N ILE A 97 6.74 -35.56 -15.17
CA ILE A 97 6.04 -34.40 -15.74
C ILE A 97 5.59 -33.44 -14.64
N LEU A 98 5.03 -33.97 -13.54
CA LEU A 98 4.56 -33.20 -12.40
C LEU A 98 5.70 -32.42 -11.73
N LEU A 99 6.86 -33.05 -11.53
CA LEU A 99 8.05 -32.40 -11.01
C LEU A 99 8.59 -31.31 -11.94
N VAL A 100 8.66 -31.57 -13.25
CA VAL A 100 9.11 -30.58 -14.23
C VAL A 100 8.17 -29.37 -14.23
N ASN A 101 6.85 -29.58 -14.24
CA ASN A 101 5.86 -28.50 -14.16
C ASN A 101 5.95 -27.73 -12.83
N GLY A 102 6.17 -28.44 -11.72
CA GLY A 102 6.40 -27.86 -10.40
C GLY A 102 7.60 -26.92 -10.37
N CYS A 103 8.74 -27.38 -10.88
CA CYS A 103 9.98 -26.61 -10.94
C CYS A 103 9.90 -25.43 -11.91
N LEU A 104 9.31 -25.62 -13.10
CA LEU A 104 9.12 -24.53 -14.07
C LEU A 104 8.20 -23.46 -13.51
N GLY A 105 7.03 -23.85 -12.97
CA GLY A 105 6.07 -22.93 -12.36
C GLY A 105 6.67 -22.15 -11.19
N PHE A 106 7.37 -22.84 -10.27
CA PHE A 106 8.07 -22.18 -9.16
C PHE A 106 9.11 -21.16 -9.65
N ARG A 107 9.89 -21.49 -10.68
CA ARG A 107 10.92 -20.58 -11.21
C ARG A 107 10.30 -19.36 -11.89
N GLU A 108 9.22 -19.56 -12.64
CA GLU A 108 8.47 -18.48 -13.28
C GLU A 108 7.83 -17.54 -12.25
N GLU A 109 7.18 -18.10 -11.23
CA GLU A 109 6.52 -17.33 -10.17
C GLU A 109 7.52 -16.59 -9.28
N PHE A 110 8.65 -17.24 -8.94
CA PHE A 110 9.75 -16.59 -8.23
C PHE A 110 10.35 -15.43 -9.03
N HIS A 111 10.57 -15.63 -10.33
CA HIS A 111 11.10 -14.58 -11.21
C HIS A 111 10.11 -13.43 -11.37
N ALA A 112 8.82 -13.72 -11.50
CA ALA A 112 7.76 -12.71 -11.57
C ALA A 112 7.71 -11.87 -10.28
N LYS A 113 7.73 -12.54 -9.11
CA LYS A 113 7.76 -11.85 -7.81
C LYS A 113 8.99 -10.98 -7.66
N LYS A 114 10.17 -11.47 -8.05
CA LYS A 114 11.42 -10.71 -7.99
C LYS A 114 11.41 -9.47 -8.89
N SER A 115 10.91 -9.60 -10.12
CA SER A 115 10.79 -8.46 -11.03
C SER A 115 9.82 -7.39 -10.51
N LEU A 116 8.74 -7.79 -9.84
CA LEU A 116 7.81 -6.85 -9.20
C LEU A 116 8.45 -6.13 -8.01
N ASP A 117 9.23 -6.84 -7.20
CA ASP A 117 9.94 -6.28 -6.04
C ASP A 117 11.01 -5.26 -6.46
N GLU A 118 11.80 -5.59 -7.49
CA GLU A 118 12.78 -4.67 -8.08
C GLU A 118 12.11 -3.43 -8.69
N LEU A 119 10.96 -3.59 -9.37
CA LEU A 119 10.19 -2.47 -9.91
C LEU A 119 9.64 -1.58 -8.79
N SER A 120 9.12 -2.18 -7.72
CA SER A 120 8.61 -1.44 -6.56
C SER A 120 9.71 -0.62 -5.89
N THR A 121 10.90 -1.22 -5.71
CA THR A 121 12.06 -0.55 -5.10
C THR A 121 12.61 0.58 -5.99
N SER A 122 12.54 0.43 -7.31
CA SER A 122 12.99 1.48 -8.25
C SER A 122 12.07 2.71 -8.30
N LEU A 123 10.89 2.64 -7.67
CA LEU A 123 9.91 3.74 -7.57
C LEU A 123 9.88 4.36 -6.17
N GLU A 124 11.00 4.36 -5.46
CA GLU A 124 11.12 5.07 -4.18
C GLU A 124 10.89 6.57 -4.39
N SER A 125 9.68 7.01 -4.05
CA SER A 125 9.31 8.43 -4.05
C SER A 125 9.95 9.11 -2.85
N GLU A 126 10.65 10.22 -3.07
CA GLU A 126 11.17 11.08 -1.99
C GLU A 126 10.22 12.24 -1.72
N ILE A 127 10.24 12.72 -0.47
CA ILE A 127 9.50 13.92 -0.06
C ILE A 127 10.39 14.80 0.83
N ALA A 128 10.24 16.11 0.67
CA ALA A 128 10.94 17.08 1.50
C ALA A 128 10.30 17.14 2.89
N VAL A 129 11.08 16.81 3.92
CA VAL A 129 10.69 16.88 5.32
C VAL A 129 11.60 17.84 6.09
N ARG A 130 11.06 18.45 7.13
CA ARG A 130 11.81 19.28 8.06
C ARG A 130 12.15 18.47 9.31
N ARG A 131 13.44 18.25 9.53
CA ARG A 131 13.97 17.50 10.69
C ARG A 131 15.18 18.24 11.27
N ALA A 132 15.23 18.41 12.59
CA ALA A 132 16.27 19.15 13.31
C ALA A 132 16.56 20.57 12.73
N GLY A 133 15.53 21.27 12.27
CA GLY A 133 15.60 22.62 11.71
C GLY A 133 16.04 22.70 10.24
N GLU A 134 16.38 21.58 9.60
CA GLU A 134 16.82 21.50 8.22
C GLU A 134 15.78 20.80 7.34
N THR A 135 15.58 21.29 6.10
CA THR A 135 14.76 20.60 5.10
C THR A 135 15.62 19.57 4.37
N LYS A 136 15.21 18.31 4.39
CA LYS A 136 15.89 17.17 3.75
C LYS A 136 14.90 16.36 2.93
N ALA A 137 15.33 15.90 1.77
CA ALA A 137 14.58 14.89 1.02
C ALA A 137 14.78 13.54 1.70
N VAL A 138 13.69 12.87 2.03
CA VAL A 138 13.69 11.56 2.71
C VAL A 138 12.80 10.61 1.92
N PRO A 139 13.17 9.32 1.79
CA PRO A 139 12.31 8.33 1.17
C PRO A 139 10.93 8.28 1.84
N THR A 140 9.87 8.14 1.05
CA THR A 140 8.48 8.05 1.55
C THR A 140 8.31 6.96 2.60
N LYS A 141 9.04 5.84 2.46
CA LYS A 141 9.08 4.72 3.40
C LYS A 141 9.52 5.12 4.81
N GLU A 142 10.37 6.13 4.91
CA GLU A 142 11.01 6.59 6.14
C GLU A 142 10.18 7.62 6.92
N LEU A 143 9.03 8.03 6.39
CA LEU A 143 8.12 8.93 7.08
C LEU A 143 7.56 8.33 8.36
N VAL A 144 7.49 9.14 9.40
CA VAL A 144 6.88 8.79 10.68
C VAL A 144 5.84 9.84 11.09
N PRO A 145 4.84 9.46 11.91
CA PRO A 145 3.92 10.44 12.50
C PRO A 145 4.68 11.54 13.24
N GLY A 146 4.26 12.79 13.05
CA GLY A 146 4.92 13.99 13.56
C GLY A 146 5.90 14.65 12.59
N ASP A 147 6.32 13.99 11.50
CA ASP A 147 7.17 14.64 10.49
C ASP A 147 6.44 15.82 9.85
N ILE A 148 7.17 16.92 9.62
CA ILE A 148 6.65 18.07 8.87
C ILE A 148 7.11 17.94 7.43
N CYS A 149 6.17 17.75 6.53
CA CYS A 149 6.40 17.58 5.10
C CYS A 149 6.08 18.88 4.36
N LEU A 150 6.89 19.20 3.35
CA LEU A 150 6.57 20.21 2.35
C LEU A 150 5.82 19.55 1.19
N LEU A 151 4.60 20.01 0.95
CA LEU A 151 3.70 19.55 -0.08
C LEU A 151 3.61 20.60 -1.19
N VAL A 152 3.92 20.18 -2.42
CA VAL A 152 3.95 21.06 -3.60
C VAL A 152 3.10 20.46 -4.71
N GLY A 153 2.52 21.31 -5.57
CA GLY A 153 1.85 20.90 -6.81
C GLY A 153 2.64 19.84 -7.60
N GLY A 154 1.97 18.76 -7.99
CA GLY A 154 2.54 17.59 -8.65
C GLY A 154 2.94 16.45 -7.70
N THR A 155 2.95 16.67 -6.38
CA THR A 155 3.32 15.65 -5.40
C THR A 155 2.16 14.70 -5.12
N VAL A 156 2.44 13.40 -5.13
CA VAL A 156 1.53 12.37 -4.62
C VAL A 156 1.70 12.28 -3.11
N VAL A 157 0.60 12.36 -2.37
CA VAL A 157 0.61 12.43 -0.91
C VAL A 157 0.95 11.04 -0.33
N PRO A 158 2.09 10.89 0.37
CA PRO A 158 2.62 9.58 0.76
C PRO A 158 2.01 8.97 2.04
N ALA A 159 1.38 9.79 2.86
CA ALA A 159 0.85 9.46 4.18
C ALA A 159 -0.35 10.39 4.46
N ASP A 160 -1.16 10.13 5.49
CA ASP A 160 -2.23 11.07 5.82
C ASP A 160 -1.61 12.28 6.54
N ILE A 161 -1.74 13.46 5.94
CA ILE A 161 -1.03 14.68 6.34
C ILE A 161 -2.04 15.76 6.69
N GLU A 162 -1.95 16.31 7.89
CA GLU A 162 -2.76 17.45 8.33
C GLU A 162 -2.08 18.76 7.94
N TYR A 163 -2.85 19.66 7.33
CA TYR A 163 -2.40 20.98 6.92
C TYR A 163 -1.98 21.82 8.14
N VAL A 164 -0.81 22.45 8.07
CA VAL A 164 -0.29 23.32 9.16
C VAL A 164 -0.21 24.77 8.71
N LYS A 165 0.53 25.07 7.64
CA LYS A 165 0.76 26.45 7.16
C LYS A 165 1.03 26.47 5.66
N GLY A 166 0.63 27.54 4.98
CA GLY A 166 0.92 27.72 3.55
C GLY A 166 -0.25 28.33 2.77
N ASP A 167 -0.28 28.01 1.49
CA ASP A 167 -1.34 28.38 0.58
C ASP A 167 -2.47 27.34 0.58
N THR A 168 -3.65 27.74 0.09
CA THR A 168 -4.74 26.80 -0.14
C THR A 168 -4.34 25.78 -1.21
N MET A 169 -4.37 24.50 -0.84
CA MET A 169 -4.05 23.38 -1.71
C MET A 169 -5.25 22.96 -2.53
N SER A 170 -5.05 22.65 -3.81
CA SER A 170 -6.03 21.95 -4.64
C SER A 170 -5.57 20.51 -4.82
N VAL A 171 -6.35 19.55 -4.34
CA VAL A 171 -6.00 18.14 -4.26
C VAL A 171 -6.99 17.30 -5.06
N ASP A 172 -6.49 16.41 -5.90
CA ASP A 172 -7.25 15.39 -6.59
C ASP A 172 -7.35 14.13 -5.72
N THR A 173 -8.58 13.79 -5.32
CA THR A 173 -8.88 12.58 -4.55
C THR A 173 -9.43 11.45 -5.43
N ALA A 174 -9.33 11.54 -6.76
CA ALA A 174 -9.84 10.52 -7.68
C ALA A 174 -9.36 9.11 -7.36
N ALA A 175 -8.13 8.97 -6.86
CA ALA A 175 -7.56 7.68 -6.46
C ALA A 175 -8.33 7.00 -5.31
N LEU A 176 -8.96 7.78 -4.42
CA LEU A 176 -9.73 7.26 -3.29
C LEU A 176 -11.24 7.25 -3.55
N THR A 177 -11.77 8.29 -4.19
CA THR A 177 -13.21 8.49 -4.33
C THR A 177 -13.75 8.05 -5.69
N GLY A 178 -12.87 7.84 -6.67
CA GLY A 178 -13.25 7.54 -8.06
C GLY A 178 -13.79 8.74 -8.84
N GLU A 179 -13.79 9.94 -8.24
CA GLU A 179 -14.32 11.16 -8.84
C GLU A 179 -13.22 12.23 -8.94
N PRO A 180 -12.92 12.76 -10.14
CA PRO A 180 -11.86 13.74 -10.36
C PRO A 180 -12.33 15.17 -10.06
N VAL A 181 -12.96 15.38 -8.91
CA VAL A 181 -13.38 16.71 -8.45
C VAL A 181 -12.28 17.25 -7.52
N PRO A 182 -11.55 18.30 -7.92
CA PRO A 182 -10.52 18.88 -7.06
C PRO A 182 -11.12 19.43 -5.77
N ARG A 183 -10.59 18.96 -4.63
CA ARG A 183 -10.94 19.45 -3.30
C ARG A 183 -9.92 20.47 -2.83
N LYS A 184 -10.38 21.47 -2.08
CA LYS A 184 -9.48 22.49 -1.49
C LYS A 184 -9.18 22.15 -0.04
N TYR A 185 -7.94 22.39 0.40
CA TYR A 185 -7.50 22.25 1.79
C TYR A 185 -6.72 23.49 2.24
N PRO A 186 -6.88 23.97 3.49
CA PRO A 186 -7.84 23.50 4.50
C PRO A 186 -9.30 23.78 4.08
N SER A 187 -10.24 22.94 4.53
CA SER A 187 -11.66 23.10 4.21
C SER A 187 -12.56 22.79 5.39
N SER A 188 -13.60 23.61 5.58
CA SER A 188 -14.64 23.37 6.58
C SER A 188 -15.49 22.13 6.31
N GLU A 189 -15.50 21.63 5.07
CA GLU A 189 -16.32 20.48 4.66
C GLU A 189 -15.55 19.15 4.77
N TYR A 190 -14.27 19.16 4.38
CA TYR A 190 -13.44 17.95 4.31
C TYR A 190 -12.41 17.85 5.45
N GLY A 191 -12.29 18.92 6.26
CA GLY A 191 -11.27 19.05 7.29
C GLY A 191 -9.92 19.51 6.75
N ASP A 192 -8.90 19.37 7.60
CA ASP A 192 -7.54 19.84 7.33
C ASP A 192 -6.59 18.68 6.94
N VAL A 193 -7.08 17.43 6.97
CA VAL A 193 -6.30 16.23 6.65
C VAL A 193 -6.39 15.91 5.17
N ILE A 194 -5.23 15.86 4.52
CA ILE A 194 -5.02 15.42 3.14
C ILE A 194 -4.70 13.93 3.16
N LEU A 195 -5.52 13.13 2.47
CA LEU A 195 -5.41 11.67 2.49
C LEU A 195 -4.28 11.15 1.58
N SER A 196 -3.59 10.13 2.06
CA SER A 196 -2.60 9.35 1.30
C SER A 196 -3.15 8.81 -0.02
N GLY A 197 -2.33 8.83 -1.07
CA GLY A 197 -2.72 8.45 -2.43
C GLY A 197 -3.40 9.55 -3.24
N SER A 198 -3.75 10.68 -2.62
CA SER A 198 -4.24 11.86 -3.33
C SER A 198 -3.10 12.57 -4.07
N THR A 199 -3.40 13.28 -5.15
CA THR A 199 -2.39 14.06 -5.91
C THR A 199 -2.64 15.54 -5.74
N ILE A 200 -1.60 16.30 -5.39
CA ILE A 200 -1.71 17.75 -5.29
C ILE A 200 -1.66 18.34 -6.71
N ILE A 201 -2.71 19.05 -7.10
CA ILE A 201 -2.80 19.74 -8.39
C ILE A 201 -2.07 21.08 -8.33
N ALA A 202 -2.32 21.87 -7.28
CA ALA A 202 -1.78 23.22 -7.13
C ALA A 202 -1.69 23.65 -5.67
N GLY A 203 -0.76 24.57 -5.38
CA GLY A 203 -0.49 25.11 -4.05
C GLY A 203 0.83 24.60 -3.47
N GLU A 204 1.25 25.26 -2.39
CA GLU A 204 2.40 24.88 -1.57
C GLU A 204 2.01 25.00 -0.09
N CYS A 205 2.20 23.94 0.69
CA CYS A 205 1.97 23.98 2.13
C CYS A 205 2.93 23.09 2.91
N TYR A 206 3.05 23.40 4.19
CA TYR A 206 3.60 22.50 5.18
C TYR A 206 2.47 21.77 5.87
N GLY A 207 2.64 20.47 6.05
CA GLY A 207 1.71 19.63 6.80
C GLY A 207 2.44 18.67 7.72
N ILE A 208 1.77 18.24 8.77
CA ILE A 208 2.26 17.26 9.73
C ILE A 208 1.72 15.87 9.40
N VAL A 209 2.58 14.86 9.41
CA VAL A 209 2.17 13.47 9.20
C VAL A 209 1.39 12.99 10.41
N VAL A 210 0.16 12.54 10.19
CA VAL A 210 -0.75 12.04 11.24
C VAL A 210 -0.74 10.51 11.27
N LYS A 211 -0.88 9.87 10.10
CA LYS A 211 -0.94 8.40 9.97
C LYS A 211 -0.02 7.93 8.85
N THR A 212 0.65 6.81 9.08
CA THR A 212 1.56 6.15 8.12
C THR A 212 1.19 4.68 7.92
N GLY A 213 1.60 4.13 6.77
CA GLY A 213 1.48 2.71 6.42
C GLY A 213 0.04 2.20 6.49
N ILE A 214 -0.14 1.06 7.15
CA ILE A 214 -1.44 0.42 7.35
C ILE A 214 -2.45 1.27 8.13
N ASN A 215 -2.00 2.26 8.90
CA ASN A 215 -2.88 3.10 9.71
C ASN A 215 -3.54 4.23 8.91
N THR A 216 -3.04 4.51 7.70
CA THR A 216 -3.66 5.48 6.79
C THR A 216 -5.06 5.03 6.34
N GLU A 217 -5.91 5.97 5.92
CA GLU A 217 -7.25 5.61 5.42
C GLU A 217 -7.17 4.71 4.17
N ILE A 218 -6.23 4.97 3.24
CA ILE A 218 -6.01 4.08 2.09
C ILE A 218 -5.39 2.75 2.53
N GLY A 219 -4.51 2.76 3.53
CA GLY A 219 -3.86 1.56 4.06
C GLY A 219 -4.84 0.61 4.73
N LYS A 220 -5.79 1.14 5.51
CA LYS A 220 -6.89 0.36 6.10
C LYS A 220 -7.77 -0.24 5.02
N ALA A 221 -8.18 0.56 4.03
CA ALA A 221 -8.99 0.07 2.91
C ALA A 221 -8.27 -1.05 2.14
N GLN A 222 -6.96 -0.92 1.90
CA GLN A 222 -6.16 -1.96 1.25
C GLN A 222 -6.02 -3.21 2.14
N ALA A 223 -5.78 -3.06 3.43
CA ALA A 223 -5.68 -4.17 4.37
C ALA A 223 -6.99 -4.96 4.47
N ASP A 224 -8.13 -4.26 4.51
CA ASP A 224 -9.45 -4.87 4.52
C ASP A 224 -9.68 -5.68 3.23
N VAL A 225 -9.40 -5.11 2.06
CA VAL A 225 -9.52 -5.81 0.77
C VAL A 225 -8.59 -7.03 0.70
N LEU A 226 -7.37 -6.93 1.23
CA LEU A 226 -6.44 -8.05 1.29
C LEU A 226 -6.92 -9.15 2.24
N SER A 227 -7.55 -8.79 3.36
CA SER A 227 -8.14 -9.74 4.30
C SER A 227 -9.38 -10.45 3.72
N ASP A 228 -10.17 -9.74 2.92
CA ASP A 228 -11.39 -10.26 2.28
C ASP A 228 -11.07 -11.10 1.02
N LYS A 229 -9.89 -10.91 0.40
CA LYS A 229 -9.38 -11.71 -0.73
C LYS A 229 -9.04 -13.17 -0.41
N ALA A 230 -9.63 -13.75 0.64
CA ALA A 230 -10.00 -15.17 0.63
C ALA A 230 -11.10 -15.50 -0.41
N VAL A 231 -11.58 -14.52 -1.19
CA VAL A 231 -12.35 -14.76 -2.41
C VAL A 231 -11.47 -15.46 -3.45
N ARG A 232 -11.58 -16.80 -3.51
CA ARG A 232 -11.10 -17.62 -4.63
C ARG A 232 -11.70 -17.07 -5.91
N VAL A 233 -10.94 -16.31 -6.69
CA VAL A 233 -11.29 -15.98 -8.06
C VAL A 233 -11.10 -17.26 -8.86
N VAL A 234 -12.13 -18.12 -8.86
CA VAL A 234 -12.20 -19.22 -9.81
C VAL A 234 -12.27 -18.56 -11.19
N SER A 235 -11.33 -18.90 -12.07
CA SER A 235 -11.32 -18.33 -13.42
C SER A 235 -12.65 -18.66 -14.11
N VAL A 236 -13.27 -17.68 -14.78
CA VAL A 236 -14.52 -17.86 -15.56
C VAL A 236 -14.41 -19.04 -16.54
N PHE A 237 -13.19 -19.32 -17.01
CA PHE A 237 -12.89 -20.50 -17.82
C PHE A 237 -13.00 -21.82 -17.04
N GLN A 238 -12.49 -21.87 -15.81
CA GLN A 238 -12.61 -23.03 -14.92
C GLN A 238 -14.07 -23.30 -14.56
N GLU A 239 -14.84 -22.25 -14.25
CA GLU A 239 -16.28 -22.38 -13.97
C GLU A 239 -17.02 -22.99 -15.16
N LYS A 240 -16.76 -22.49 -16.38
CA LYS A 240 -17.33 -23.06 -17.62
C LYS A 240 -16.93 -24.51 -17.88
N ILE A 241 -15.68 -24.89 -17.59
CA ILE A 241 -15.23 -26.28 -17.74
C ILE A 241 -15.94 -27.18 -16.73
N ILE A 242 -16.03 -26.75 -15.47
CA ILE A 242 -16.70 -27.51 -14.41
C ILE A 242 -18.17 -27.73 -14.75
N ASP A 243 -18.86 -26.70 -15.25
CA ASP A 243 -20.26 -26.81 -15.67
C ASP A 243 -20.44 -27.73 -16.89
N TRP A 244 -19.52 -27.67 -17.86
CA TRP A 244 -19.54 -28.59 -19.00
C TRP A 244 -19.36 -30.05 -18.56
N PHE A 245 -18.44 -30.31 -17.62
CA PHE A 245 -18.19 -31.63 -17.06
C PHE A 245 -19.40 -32.19 -16.29
N LYS A 246 -20.06 -31.33 -15.49
CA LYS A 246 -21.31 -31.69 -14.80
C LYS A 246 -22.39 -32.10 -15.79
N HIS A 247 -22.56 -31.35 -16.88
CA HIS A 247 -23.53 -31.66 -17.93
C HIS A 247 -23.21 -32.96 -18.67
N LEU A 248 -21.93 -33.23 -18.95
CA LEU A 248 -21.52 -34.46 -19.61
C LEU A 248 -21.77 -35.70 -18.73
N SER A 249 -21.42 -35.63 -17.43
CA SER A 249 -21.66 -36.75 -16.50
C SER A 249 -23.15 -37.05 -16.28
N SER A 250 -24.00 -36.02 -16.32
CA SER A 250 -25.45 -36.19 -16.19
C SER A 250 -26.11 -36.70 -17.48
N ALA A 251 -25.47 -36.49 -18.64
CA ALA A 251 -25.91 -37.08 -19.91
C ALA A 251 -25.55 -38.57 -20.02
N GLU A 252 -24.40 -39.00 -19.50
CA GLU A 252 -24.01 -40.42 -19.48
C GLU A 252 -24.77 -41.26 -18.44
N LEU A 253 -25.24 -40.66 -17.34
CA LEU A 253 -26.06 -41.34 -16.32
C LEU A 253 -27.53 -41.57 -16.73
N LEU A 254 -27.96 -41.08 -17.91
CA LEU A 254 -29.34 -41.20 -18.42
C LEU A 254 -29.52 -42.28 -19.50
N TRP A 255 -28.51 -43.12 -19.76
CA TRP A 255 -28.58 -44.26 -20.70
C TRP A 255 -28.18 -45.58 -20.02
#